data_AF-A0A117SVZ9-F1
#
_entry.id   AF-A0A117SVZ9-F1
#
_cell.length_a   1.000
_cell.length_b   1.000
_cell.length_c   1.000
_cell.angle_alpha   90.00
_cell.angle_beta   90.00
_cell.angle_gamma   90.00
#
_symmetry.space_group_name_H-M   'P 1'
#
loop_
_entity.id
_entity.type
_entity.pdbx_description
1 polymer ?
#
loop_
_entity_poly.entity_id
_entity_poly.type
_entity_poly.pdbx_seq_one_letter_code
_entity_poly.pdbx_strand_id
1 'polypeptide(L)'
;MECPKCEVGEIRNGDDVAREGRKFITCILNGLNIKFMVIDNGIKYQAMFYVETTSEDIKNLLSRVVDCFNDVIKSLPNELRDYLKPRVKSFDDTYVIMFNNEFITIKAIW
;
A
#
# COMPACT_ATOMS: atom_id res chain seq x y z
N MET A 1 1.95 -10.39 14.51
CA MET A 1 1.16 -9.13 14.47
C MET A 1 0.00 -9.37 13.54
N GLU A 2 -1.21 -9.09 13.98
CA GLU A 2 -2.40 -9.18 13.13
C GLU A 2 -2.49 -7.97 12.20
N CYS A 3 -3.03 -8.19 11.02
CA CYS A 3 -3.33 -7.11 10.09
C CYS A 3 -4.46 -6.21 10.59
N PRO A 4 -4.36 -4.89 10.38
CA PRO A 4 -5.43 -4.00 10.78
C PRO A 4 -6.69 -4.30 9.99
N LYS A 5 -7.84 -4.20 10.66
CA LYS A 5 -9.15 -4.22 10.01
C LYS A 5 -9.39 -2.86 9.38
N CYS A 6 -9.17 -2.77 8.07
CA CYS A 6 -9.40 -1.56 7.30
C CYS A 6 -10.78 -1.61 6.65
N GLU A 7 -11.68 -0.74 7.11
CA GLU A 7 -13.00 -0.57 6.51
C GLU A 7 -12.92 0.23 5.21
N VAL A 8 -13.80 -0.08 4.26
CA VAL A 8 -13.93 0.64 3.00
C VAL A 8 -15.34 1.17 2.85
N GLY A 9 -15.47 2.40 2.35
CA GLY A 9 -16.78 3.00 2.10
C GLY A 9 -17.52 2.38 0.91
N GLU A 10 -18.71 2.90 0.64
CA GLU A 10 -19.50 2.54 -0.54
C GLU A 10 -18.80 2.98 -1.82
N ILE A 11 -18.78 2.10 -2.83
CA ILE A 11 -18.19 2.35 -4.15
C ILE A 11 -19.32 2.54 -5.15
N ARG A 12 -19.43 3.73 -5.76
CA ARG A 12 -20.45 4.03 -6.76
C ARG A 12 -19.87 4.30 -8.15
N ASN A 13 -18.58 4.62 -8.23
CA ASN A 13 -17.86 4.91 -9.48
C ASN A 13 -16.34 4.69 -9.32
N GLY A 14 -15.59 4.87 -10.41
CA GLY A 14 -14.12 4.71 -10.41
C GLY A 14 -13.36 5.72 -9.55
N ASP A 15 -13.93 6.92 -9.31
CA ASP A 15 -13.32 7.93 -8.43
C ASP A 15 -13.39 7.46 -6.96
N ASP A 16 -14.46 6.78 -6.57
CA ASP A 16 -14.60 6.16 -5.25
C ASP A 16 -13.60 5.02 -5.07
N VAL A 17 -13.39 4.17 -6.08
CA VAL A 17 -12.41 3.06 -6.01
C VAL A 17 -11.01 3.59 -5.67
N ALA A 18 -10.56 4.64 -6.35
CA ALA A 18 -9.23 5.18 -6.10
C ALA A 18 -9.12 5.89 -4.74
N ARG A 19 -10.16 6.62 -4.32
CA ARG A 19 -10.21 7.27 -3.00
C ARG A 19 -10.18 6.23 -1.88
N GLU A 20 -11.04 5.23 -1.94
CA GLU A 20 -11.12 4.17 -0.92
C GLU A 20 -9.87 3.28 -0.96
N GLY A 21 -9.30 3.03 -2.15
CA GLY A 21 -8.02 2.33 -2.30
C GLY A 21 -6.89 3.04 -1.57
N ARG A 22 -6.77 4.37 -1.72
CA ARG A 22 -5.77 5.16 -1.01
C ARG A 22 -5.97 5.17 0.50
N LYS A 23 -7.22 5.31 0.96
CA LYS A 23 -7.57 5.19 2.40
C LYS A 23 -7.17 3.83 2.95
N PHE A 24 -7.44 2.77 2.19
CA PHE A 24 -7.10 1.41 2.57
C PHE A 24 -5.58 1.23 2.70
N ILE A 25 -4.79 1.68 1.71
CA ILE A 25 -3.31 1.64 1.79
C ILE A 25 -2.80 2.38 3.03
N THR A 26 -3.32 3.58 3.28
CA THR A 26 -2.97 4.40 4.44
C THR A 26 -3.30 3.68 5.75
N CYS A 27 -4.47 3.05 5.83
CA CYS A 27 -4.88 2.27 7.00
C CYS A 27 -3.96 1.07 7.26
N ILE A 28 -3.59 0.32 6.22
CA ILE A 28 -2.65 -0.81 6.36
C ILE A 28 -1.31 -0.33 6.92
N LEU A 29 -0.72 0.72 6.33
CA LEU A 29 0.57 1.24 6.77
C LEU A 29 0.52 1.77 8.21
N ASN A 30 -0.52 2.53 8.56
CA ASN A 30 -0.73 3.01 9.93
C ASN A 30 -0.92 1.86 10.93
N GLY A 31 -1.73 0.87 10.59
CA GLY A 31 -2.00 -0.27 11.47
C GLY A 31 -0.82 -1.21 11.65
N LEU A 32 0.10 -1.26 10.67
CA LEU A 32 1.40 -1.93 10.80
C LEU A 32 2.44 -1.08 11.57
N ASN A 33 2.06 0.11 12.02
CA ASN A 33 2.92 1.11 12.67
C ASN A 33 4.14 1.49 11.80
N ILE A 34 3.91 1.65 10.50
CA ILE A 34 4.94 2.03 9.53
C ILE A 34 4.90 3.55 9.37
N LYS A 35 6.04 4.21 9.53
CA LYS A 35 6.16 5.63 9.20
C LYS A 35 6.35 5.79 7.70
N PHE A 36 5.57 6.67 7.09
CA PHE A 36 5.64 6.95 5.65
C PHE A 36 5.41 8.44 5.35
N MET A 37 5.89 8.85 4.18
CA MET A 37 5.57 10.13 3.55
C MET A 37 4.67 9.87 2.35
N VAL A 38 3.60 10.63 2.20
CA VAL A 38 2.74 10.58 1.01
C VAL A 38 3.17 11.69 0.05
N ILE A 39 3.54 11.32 -1.16
CA ILE A 39 3.86 12.24 -2.25
C ILE A 39 2.67 12.17 -3.24
N ASP A 40 1.93 13.27 -3.33
CA ASP A 40 0.83 13.46 -4.30
C ASP A 40 1.14 14.70 -5.14
N ASN A 41 1.36 14.50 -6.44
CA ASN A 41 1.73 15.57 -7.37
C ASN A 41 0.51 16.29 -7.96
N GLY A 42 -0.69 16.11 -7.39
CA GLY A 42 -1.93 16.70 -7.91
C GLY A 42 -2.44 16.03 -9.20
N ILE A 43 -1.78 14.97 -9.66
CA ILE A 43 -2.28 14.10 -10.71
C ILE A 43 -3.33 13.19 -10.07
N LYS A 44 -4.56 13.29 -10.58
CA LYS A 44 -5.71 12.50 -10.10
C LYS A 44 -5.29 11.02 -10.02
N TYR A 45 -5.34 10.46 -8.81
CA TYR A 45 -5.13 9.02 -8.55
C TYR A 45 -3.71 8.48 -8.69
N GLN A 46 -2.70 9.32 -8.43
CA GLN A 46 -1.32 8.85 -8.27
C GLN A 46 -0.74 9.39 -6.96
N ALA A 47 -0.63 8.54 -5.94
CA ALA A 47 0.22 8.82 -4.80
C ALA A 47 1.33 7.77 -4.65
N MET A 48 2.45 8.23 -4.12
CA MET A 48 3.55 7.39 -3.69
C MET A 48 3.67 7.47 -2.17
N PHE A 49 3.61 6.32 -1.53
CA PHE A 49 3.89 6.14 -0.11
C PHE A 49 5.36 5.77 0.03
N TYR A 50 6.17 6.71 0.49
CA TYR A 50 7.60 6.51 0.67
C TYR A 50 7.90 6.12 2.13
N VAL A 51 8.52 4.97 2.30
CA VAL A 51 8.84 4.32 3.57
C VAL A 51 10.35 4.13 3.63
N GLU A 52 10.96 4.54 4.74
CA GLU A 52 12.38 4.32 5.00
C GLU A 52 12.54 3.28 6.11
N THR A 53 13.53 2.41 5.96
CA THR A 53 13.85 1.35 6.92
C THR A 53 15.33 1.00 6.83
N THR A 54 15.85 0.24 7.78
CA THR A 54 17.23 -0.28 7.68
C THR A 54 17.35 -1.36 6.60
N SER A 55 18.57 -1.60 6.11
CA SER A 55 18.86 -2.70 5.18
C SER A 55 18.59 -4.09 5.79
N GLU A 56 18.71 -4.22 7.11
CA GLU A 56 18.40 -5.44 7.85
C GLU A 56 16.89 -5.75 7.86
N ASP A 57 16.06 -4.71 8.01
CA ASP A 57 14.61 -4.86 8.17
C ASP A 57 13.83 -4.82 6.86
N ILE A 58 14.42 -4.36 5.74
CA ILE A 58 13.70 -4.08 4.50
C ILE A 58 12.90 -5.28 3.96
N LYS A 59 13.48 -6.48 3.98
CA LYS A 59 12.79 -7.69 3.51
C LYS A 59 11.65 -8.10 4.42
N ASN A 60 11.84 -7.97 5.73
CA ASN A 60 10.82 -8.25 6.74
C ASN A 60 9.65 -7.26 6.60
N LEU A 61 9.96 -5.98 6.41
CA LEU A 61 8.95 -4.95 6.22
C LEU A 61 8.16 -5.18 4.92
N LEU A 62 8.84 -5.49 3.81
CA LEU A 62 8.20 -5.86 2.55
C LEU A 62 7.23 -7.02 2.72
N SER A 63 7.68 -8.14 3.33
CA SER A 63 6.82 -9.31 3.56
C SER A 63 5.61 -8.93 4.38
N ARG A 64 5.81 -8.25 5.51
CA ARG A 64 4.72 -7.81 6.39
C ARG A 64 3.68 -6.99 5.66
N VAL A 65 4.09 -6.04 4.81
CA VAL A 65 3.14 -5.24 4.02
C VAL A 65 2.40 -6.10 3.01
N VAL A 66 3.11 -6.88 2.19
CA VAL A 66 2.52 -7.69 1.11
C VAL A 66 1.57 -8.76 1.65
N ASP A 67 1.98 -9.48 2.69
CA ASP A 67 1.17 -10.50 3.35
C ASP A 67 -0.12 -9.86 3.88
N CYS A 68 -0.02 -8.66 4.43
CA CYS A 68 -1.16 -7.95 4.96
C CYS A 68 -2.15 -7.50 3.91
N PHE A 69 -1.67 -6.99 2.78
CA PHE A 69 -2.54 -6.73 1.64
C PHE A 69 -3.19 -8.01 1.15
N ASN A 70 -2.44 -9.09 0.93
CA ASN A 70 -2.98 -10.34 0.41
C ASN A 70 -4.05 -10.97 1.31
N ASP A 71 -3.95 -10.78 2.62
CA ASP A 71 -4.96 -11.27 3.57
C ASP A 71 -6.21 -10.40 3.58
N VAL A 72 -6.05 -9.08 3.66
CA VAL A 72 -7.19 -8.18 3.82
C VAL A 72 -7.91 -7.91 2.49
N ILE A 73 -7.24 -7.95 1.33
CA ILE A 73 -7.91 -7.69 0.04
C ILE A 73 -8.98 -8.73 -0.32
N LYS A 74 -8.91 -9.93 0.27
CA LYS A 74 -9.87 -11.03 0.01
C LYS A 74 -11.26 -10.72 0.55
N SER A 75 -11.39 -9.84 1.54
CA SER A 75 -12.69 -9.41 2.07
C SER A 75 -13.27 -8.19 1.36
N LEU A 76 -12.51 -7.55 0.46
CA LEU A 76 -12.94 -6.36 -0.26
C LEU A 76 -13.86 -6.69 -1.44
N PRO A 77 -14.71 -5.74 -1.87
CA PRO A 77 -15.41 -5.78 -3.14
C PRO A 77 -14.46 -6.01 -4.32
N ASN A 78 -14.95 -6.65 -5.39
CA ASN A 78 -14.12 -7.04 -6.54
C ASN A 78 -13.34 -5.88 -7.15
N GLU A 79 -13.98 -4.72 -7.31
CA GLU A 79 -13.37 -3.53 -7.93
C GLU A 79 -12.17 -3.01 -7.12
N LEU A 80 -12.29 -2.97 -5.79
CA LEU A 80 -11.19 -2.62 -4.91
C LEU A 80 -10.12 -3.70 -4.85
N ARG A 81 -10.51 -4.98 -4.86
CA ARG A 81 -9.57 -6.10 -4.86
C ARG A 81 -8.68 -6.08 -6.11
N ASP A 82 -9.26 -5.81 -7.27
CA ASP A 82 -8.52 -5.69 -8.53
C ASP A 82 -7.64 -4.44 -8.54
N TYR A 83 -8.14 -3.31 -8.04
CA TYR A 83 -7.38 -2.07 -7.90
C TYR A 83 -6.17 -2.22 -6.96
N LEU A 84 -6.35 -2.91 -5.83
CA LEU A 84 -5.37 -3.09 -4.76
C LEU A 84 -4.58 -4.40 -4.88
N LYS A 85 -4.58 -5.05 -6.05
CA LYS A 85 -3.79 -6.27 -6.25
C LYS A 85 -2.29 -5.92 -6.31
N PRO A 86 -1.48 -6.32 -5.31
CA PRO A 86 -0.09 -5.90 -5.22
C PRO A 86 0.76 -6.52 -6.33
N ARG A 87 1.68 -5.72 -6.89
CA ARG A 87 2.76 -6.18 -7.77
C ARG A 87 4.08 -5.65 -7.26
N VAL A 88 5.01 -6.54 -6.91
CA VAL A 88 6.30 -6.15 -6.31
C VAL A 88 7.39 -6.08 -7.36
N LYS A 89 8.20 -5.03 -7.31
CA LYS A 89 9.47 -4.89 -8.03
C LYS A 89 10.60 -4.60 -7.03
N SER A 90 11.79 -5.10 -7.32
CA SER A 90 12.99 -4.87 -6.53
C SER A 90 14.04 -4.13 -7.34
N PHE A 91 14.72 -3.21 -6.66
CA PHE A 91 15.90 -2.48 -7.10
C PHE A 91 16.90 -2.52 -5.94
N ASP A 92 18.20 -2.33 -6.21
CA ASP A 92 19.32 -2.55 -5.27
C ASP A 92 18.99 -2.40 -3.77
N ASP A 93 18.58 -1.21 -3.35
CA ASP A 93 18.26 -0.85 -1.96
C ASP A 93 16.77 -0.53 -1.76
N THR A 94 15.91 -0.86 -2.72
CA THR A 94 14.54 -0.36 -2.78
C THR A 94 13.56 -1.42 -3.28
N TYR A 95 12.43 -1.59 -2.60
CA TYR A 95 11.28 -2.34 -3.10
C TYR A 95 10.13 -1.41 -3.44
N VAL A 96 9.42 -1.70 -4.53
CA VAL A 96 8.23 -0.96 -4.94
C VAL A 96 7.05 -1.94 -5.03
N ILE A 97 6.01 -1.68 -4.24
CA ILE A 97 4.72 -2.38 -4.29
C ILE A 97 3.76 -1.49 -5.08
N MET A 98 3.33 -1.97 -6.24
CA MET A 98 2.46 -1.24 -7.16
C MET A 98 1.01 -1.71 -7.04
N PHE A 99 0.06 -0.77 -7.03
CA PHE A 99 -1.39 -0.98 -6.95
C PHE A 99 -2.09 -0.11 -7.99
N ASN A 100 -2.34 -0.64 -9.18
CA ASN A 100 -2.85 0.15 -10.31
C ASN A 100 -2.03 1.46 -10.51
N ASN A 101 -2.55 2.62 -10.08
CA ASN A 101 -1.87 3.93 -10.18
C ASN A 101 -1.23 4.42 -8.85
N GLU A 102 -1.31 3.64 -7.78
CA GLU A 102 -0.77 3.94 -6.45
C GLU A 102 0.48 3.07 -6.17
N PHE A 103 1.45 3.57 -5.39
CA PHE A 103 2.70 2.87 -5.15
C PHE A 103 3.18 3.01 -3.70
N ILE A 104 3.69 1.93 -3.10
CA ILE A 104 4.48 1.99 -1.87
C ILE A 104 5.95 1.74 -2.25
N THR A 105 6.82 2.69 -1.96
CA THR A 105 8.27 2.57 -2.10
C THR A 105 8.88 2.37 -0.72
N ILE A 106 9.59 1.26 -0.52
CA ILE A 106 10.31 0.93 0.70
C ILE A 106 11.80 0.99 0.38
N LYS A 107 12.50 1.98 0.92
CA LYS A 107 13.93 2.20 0.68
C LYS A 107 14.74 1.91 1.93
N ALA A 108 15.84 1.17 1.75
CA ALA A 108 16.83 0.97 2.79
C ALA A 108 17.68 2.23 2.95
N ILE A 109 17.88 2.63 4.20
CA ILE A 109 18.83 3.66 4.62
C ILE A 109 19.94 3.01 5.47
N TRP A 110 21.11 3.66 5.49
CA TRP A 110 22.33 3.21 6.16
C TRP A 110 22.55 3.95 7.48
#